data_AF-A0A952CAZ0-F1
#
_entry.id   AF-A0A952CAZ0-F1
#
_cell.length_a   1.000
_cell.length_b   1.000
_cell.length_c   1.000
_cell.angle_alpha   90.00
_cell.angle_beta   90.00
_cell.angle_gamma   90.00
#
_symmetry.space_group_name_H-M   'P 1'
#
loop_
_entity.id
_entity.type
_entity.pdbx_description
1 polymer ?
#
loop_
_entity_poly.entity_id
_entity_poly.type
_entity_poly.pdbx_seq_one_letter_code
_entity_poly.pdbx_strand_id
1 'polypeptide(L)'
;MCPLLRRNDAGFWVCSVPPEQVRPFWTRAVLHYAAAWLALWLVLAALAFAGLRGIGYQVAYRQLAWPPAWDELPAVRAELFIRQARESYQAGRVKEAINALSVAYQLDSGNYQAGMMLAQFYRAGSPQQSDQLYRQLMDSHPERREEIAQAWFQGLLARGRMDAIAELAKMRLLDNPAQPAVWTYALRFAARHQPGVVDLAALGRDSAVPAPARAVLALAGRVQDLPTAEARRVLLDTLPVADFPFDRVYRVDALTRLGYPQDALNLLAAGRRELSGRDVARLIFAAYAQMGDRARLKAEFAALLSPERRPGAGEFTLLAVHVVDFPNAELAAMLVAALPRLPTVPADAWLQAAVAVFCAAGSVGDEAGMVEVKRLIQASYDIKLTSLDGLRLYFLKQSGISRIESILPSINPLSLELNYALLDRYLNKR
;
A
#
# COMPACT_ATOMS: atom_id res chain seq x y z
N MET A 1 32.28 -39.66 49.77
CA MET A 1 33.25 -39.95 50.85
C MET A 1 32.54 -39.83 52.19
N CYS A 2 32.64 -40.82 53.08
CA CYS A 2 32.07 -40.75 54.43
C CYS A 2 32.87 -39.70 55.25
N PRO A 3 32.22 -38.68 55.84
CA PRO A 3 32.92 -37.63 56.59
C PRO A 3 33.50 -38.12 57.93
N LEU A 4 33.21 -39.36 58.32
CA LEU A 4 33.65 -40.01 59.58
C LEU A 4 34.48 -41.28 59.30
N LEU A 5 35.42 -41.19 58.35
CA LEU A 5 36.35 -42.27 58.06
C LEU A 5 37.33 -42.46 59.22
N ARG A 6 37.38 -43.68 59.78
CA ARG A 6 38.35 -44.09 60.80
C ARG A 6 39.01 -45.39 60.38
N ARG A 7 40.29 -45.55 60.70
CA ARG A 7 40.96 -46.85 60.54
C ARG A 7 40.50 -47.81 61.64
N ASN A 8 40.11 -49.02 61.26
CA ASN A 8 39.92 -50.11 62.22
C ASN A 8 41.28 -50.69 62.64
N ASP A 9 41.27 -51.58 63.64
CA ASP A 9 42.48 -52.21 64.18
C ASP A 9 43.23 -53.07 63.14
N ALA A 10 42.59 -53.41 62.03
CA ALA A 10 43.17 -54.10 60.87
C ALA A 10 43.72 -53.14 59.78
N GLY A 11 43.69 -51.82 60.00
CA GLY A 11 44.26 -50.81 59.11
C GLY A 11 43.38 -50.37 57.93
N PHE A 12 42.17 -50.94 57.79
CA PHE A 12 41.21 -50.57 56.76
C PHE A 12 40.42 -49.33 57.14
N TRP A 13 40.17 -48.46 56.15
CA TRP A 13 39.33 -47.28 56.32
C TRP A 13 37.86 -47.68 56.29
N VAL A 14 37.20 -47.60 57.44
CA VAL A 14 35.78 -47.89 57.60
C VAL A 14 35.07 -46.64 58.13
N CYS A 15 33.80 -46.47 57.75
CA CYS A 15 32.98 -45.39 58.28
C CYS A 15 32.66 -45.73 59.75
N SER A 16 32.97 -44.85 60.69
CA SER A 16 32.88 -45.14 62.13
C SER A 16 31.46 -45.24 62.67
N VAL A 17 30.45 -45.12 61.81
CA VAL A 17 29.03 -45.14 62.14
C VAL A 17 28.26 -45.96 61.10
N PRO A 18 27.15 -46.63 61.49
CA PRO A 18 26.28 -47.33 60.56
C PRO A 18 25.75 -46.39 59.45
N PRO A 19 25.49 -46.89 58.22
CA PRO A 19 25.02 -46.07 57.10
C PRO A 19 23.79 -45.20 57.42
N GLU A 20 22.93 -45.71 58.29
CA GLU A 20 21.68 -45.09 58.74
C GLU A 20 21.91 -43.82 59.58
N GLN A 21 23.08 -43.70 60.21
CA GLN A 21 23.47 -42.57 61.04
C GLN A 21 24.27 -41.52 60.27
N VAL A 22 24.68 -41.83 59.03
CA VAL A 22 25.35 -40.86 58.14
C VAL A 22 24.29 -39.91 57.59
N ARG A 23 23.97 -38.87 58.36
CA ARG A 23 23.09 -37.79 57.89
C ARG A 23 23.72 -37.15 56.65
N PRO A 24 23.05 -37.14 55.48
CA PRO A 24 23.61 -36.57 54.27
C PRO A 24 23.80 -35.06 54.46
N PHE A 25 25.01 -34.64 54.80
CA PHE A 25 25.38 -33.23 54.97
C PHE A 25 25.13 -32.45 53.67
N TRP A 26 25.39 -33.09 52.53
CA TRP A 26 25.24 -32.51 51.20
C TRP A 26 23.80 -32.12 50.86
N THR A 27 22.78 -32.86 51.30
CA THR A 27 21.39 -32.48 51.00
C THR A 27 20.97 -31.23 51.76
N ARG A 28 21.39 -31.07 53.03
CA ARG A 28 21.14 -29.85 53.81
C ARG A 28 21.91 -28.66 53.25
N ALA A 29 23.19 -28.84 52.93
CA ALA A 29 24.00 -27.81 52.31
C ALA A 29 23.40 -27.36 50.97
N VAL A 30 23.08 -28.30 50.08
CA VAL A 30 22.43 -28.01 48.79
C VAL A 30 21.10 -27.30 49.00
N LEU A 31 20.28 -27.71 49.98
CA LEU A 31 19.01 -27.06 50.26
C LEU A 31 19.19 -25.61 50.75
N HIS A 32 20.12 -25.35 51.66
CA HIS A 32 20.41 -24.00 52.15
C HIS A 32 20.99 -23.10 51.05
N TYR A 33 21.94 -23.61 50.25
CA TYR A 33 22.50 -22.86 49.13
C TYR A 33 21.46 -22.61 48.05
N ALA A 34 20.65 -23.61 47.67
CA ALA A 34 19.58 -23.45 46.70
C ALA A 34 18.51 -22.45 47.18
N ALA A 35 18.12 -22.51 48.46
CA ALA A 35 17.19 -21.55 49.05
C ALA A 35 17.76 -20.12 49.07
N ALA A 36 19.03 -19.95 49.46
CA ALA A 36 19.70 -18.65 49.43
C ALA A 36 19.81 -18.10 48.00
N TRP A 37 20.15 -18.94 47.03
CA TRP A 37 20.25 -18.57 45.62
C TRP A 37 18.88 -18.17 45.05
N LEU A 38 17.84 -18.95 45.34
CA LEU A 38 16.46 -18.65 44.95
C LEU A 38 15.97 -17.34 45.56
N ALA A 39 16.24 -17.12 46.85
CA ALA A 39 15.88 -15.88 47.54
C ALA A 39 16.59 -14.66 46.92
N LEU A 40 17.90 -14.76 46.68
CA LEU A 40 18.67 -13.70 46.02
C LEU A 40 18.13 -13.40 44.62
N TRP A 41 17.87 -14.45 43.84
CA TRP A 41 17.33 -14.32 42.49
C TRP A 41 15.93 -13.69 42.48
N LEU A 42 15.04 -14.05 43.42
CA LEU A 42 13.72 -13.44 43.56
C LEU A 42 13.80 -11.95 43.90
N VAL A 43 14.72 -11.57 44.80
CA VAL A 43 14.95 -10.16 45.17
C VAL A 43 15.46 -9.36 43.97
N LEU A 44 16.44 -9.89 43.23
CA LEU A 44 16.96 -9.25 42.02
C LEU A 44 15.88 -9.11 40.94
N ALA A 45 15.06 -10.15 40.73
CA ALA A 45 13.94 -10.12 39.80
C ALA A 45 12.89 -9.07 40.24
N ALA A 46 12.58 -8.96 41.53
CA ALA A 46 11.64 -7.96 42.04
C ALA A 46 12.17 -6.53 41.87
N LEU A 47 13.45 -6.29 42.16
CA LEU A 47 14.10 -4.99 41.96
C LEU A 47 14.09 -4.59 40.48
N ALA A 48 14.48 -5.49 39.59
CA ALA A 48 14.46 -5.23 38.16
C ALA A 48 13.03 -5.02 37.63
N PHE A 49 12.03 -5.75 38.16
CA PHE A 49 10.62 -5.56 37.80
C PHE A 49 10.12 -4.17 38.19
N ALA A 50 10.40 -3.74 39.43
CA ALA A 50 10.03 -2.42 39.92
C ALA A 50 10.70 -1.31 39.10
N GLY A 51 11.99 -1.46 38.78
CA GLY A 51 12.72 -0.50 37.93
C GLY A 51 12.13 -0.38 36.52
N LEU A 52 11.87 -1.51 35.84
CA LEU A 52 11.30 -1.51 34.49
C LEU A 52 9.88 -0.93 34.46
N ARG A 53 9.02 -1.28 35.44
CA ARG A 53 7.69 -0.67 35.58
C ARG A 53 7.77 0.83 35.85
N GLY A 54 8.74 1.28 36.65
CA GLY A 54 8.96 2.70 36.94
C GLY A 54 9.32 3.54 35.70
N ILE A 55 10.06 2.97 34.75
CA ILE A 55 10.39 3.61 33.46
C ILE A 55 9.18 3.59 32.50
N GLY A 56 8.16 2.78 32.77
CA GLY A 56 6.94 2.68 31.97
C GLY A 56 6.83 1.41 31.12
N TYR A 57 7.74 0.44 31.24
CA TYR A 57 7.60 -0.86 30.57
C TYR A 57 6.44 -1.65 31.17
N GLN A 58 5.55 -2.18 30.32
CA GLN A 58 4.46 -3.05 30.73
C GLN A 58 4.90 -4.52 30.82
N VAL A 59 5.97 -4.79 31.58
CA VAL A 59 6.45 -6.16 31.83
C VAL A 59 5.56 -6.87 32.84
N ALA A 60 5.34 -8.17 32.65
CA ALA A 60 4.81 -9.07 33.66
C ALA A 60 5.95 -9.68 34.50
N TYR A 61 5.72 -9.93 35.79
CA TYR A 61 6.76 -10.49 36.67
C TYR A 61 7.30 -11.84 36.13
N ARG A 62 6.42 -12.67 35.55
CA ARG A 62 6.79 -13.92 34.87
C ARG A 62 7.87 -13.72 33.80
N GLN A 63 7.74 -12.69 32.98
CA GLN A 63 8.66 -12.44 31.85
C GLN A 63 10.07 -12.05 32.31
N LEU A 64 10.24 -11.66 33.58
CA LEU A 64 11.53 -11.31 34.15
C LEU A 64 12.08 -12.46 35.02
N ALA A 65 11.21 -13.07 35.80
CA ALA A 65 11.50 -14.16 36.70
C ALA A 65 11.44 -15.55 36.03
N TRP A 66 11.22 -15.69 34.73
CA TRP A 66 11.16 -17.02 34.12
C TRP A 66 11.97 -17.03 32.84
N PRO A 67 13.15 -17.70 32.80
CA PRO A 67 14.01 -17.71 31.62
C PRO A 67 13.30 -18.16 30.34
N PRO A 68 12.41 -19.18 30.35
CA PRO A 68 11.63 -19.53 29.17
C PRO A 68 10.67 -18.45 28.66
N ALA A 69 10.39 -17.40 29.43
CA ALA A 69 9.57 -16.27 28.99
C ALA A 69 10.40 -15.05 28.57
N TRP A 70 11.74 -15.14 28.58
CA TRP A 70 12.62 -14.03 28.19
C TRP A 70 12.54 -13.69 26.71
N ASP A 71 12.12 -14.63 25.87
CA ASP A 71 11.90 -14.41 24.44
C ASP A 71 10.75 -13.41 24.17
N GLU A 72 9.87 -13.16 25.16
CA GLU A 72 8.80 -12.15 25.08
C GLU A 72 9.31 -10.72 25.41
N LEU A 73 10.47 -10.58 26.05
CA LEU A 73 10.98 -9.27 26.50
C LEU A 73 11.24 -8.26 25.38
N PRO A 74 11.77 -8.64 24.19
CA PRO A 74 11.96 -7.70 23.09
C PRO A 74 10.65 -7.07 22.62
N ALA A 75 9.57 -7.86 22.51
CA ALA A 75 8.24 -7.37 22.12
C ALA A 75 7.68 -6.37 23.15
N VAL A 76 7.82 -6.66 24.45
CA VAL A 76 7.39 -5.75 25.52
C VAL A 76 8.19 -4.44 25.50
N ARG A 77 9.49 -4.50 25.19
CA ARG A 77 10.31 -3.28 25.04
C ARG A 77 9.91 -2.48 23.81
N ALA A 78 9.61 -3.15 22.70
CA ALA A 78 9.16 -2.50 21.46
C ALA A 78 7.88 -1.67 21.69
N GLU A 79 6.95 -2.14 22.51
CA GLU A 79 5.69 -1.44 22.80
C GLU A 79 5.89 -0.05 23.42
N LEU A 80 6.90 0.12 24.27
CA LEU A 80 7.27 1.44 24.80
C LEU A 80 7.64 2.40 23.68
N PHE A 81 8.48 1.95 22.74
CA PHE A 81 8.91 2.76 21.61
C PHE A 81 7.79 3.01 20.59
N ILE A 82 6.86 2.08 20.41
CA ILE A 82 5.65 2.30 19.59
C ILE A 82 4.79 3.41 20.20
N ARG A 83 4.61 3.40 21.53
CA ARG A 83 3.86 4.46 22.23
C ARG A 83 4.56 5.80 22.09
N GLN A 84 5.86 5.84 22.35
CA GLN A 84 6.69 7.04 22.17
C GLN A 84 6.60 7.57 20.73
N ALA A 85 6.60 6.69 19.73
CA ALA A 85 6.46 7.10 18.35
C ALA A 85 5.10 7.76 18.06
N ARG A 86 4.00 7.21 18.59
CA ARG A 86 2.66 7.82 18.45
C ARG A 86 2.58 9.18 19.12
N GLU A 87 3.13 9.32 20.32
CA GLU A 87 3.19 10.58 21.06
C GLU A 87 4.03 11.63 20.31
N SER A 88 5.22 11.25 19.84
CA SER A 88 6.07 12.13 19.02
C SER A 88 5.38 12.52 17.71
N TYR A 89 4.66 11.59 17.06
CA TYR A 89 3.92 11.88 15.83
C TYR A 89 2.77 12.87 16.08
N GLN A 90 1.98 12.67 17.14
CA GLN A 90 0.92 13.58 17.55
C GLN A 90 1.46 14.98 17.92
N ALA A 91 2.67 15.04 18.48
CA ALA A 91 3.36 16.29 18.76
C ALA A 91 4.04 16.93 17.51
N GLY A 92 3.86 16.37 16.31
CA GLY A 92 4.48 16.86 15.07
C GLY A 92 5.98 16.56 14.93
N ARG A 93 6.56 15.79 15.85
CA ARG A 93 8.00 15.42 15.88
C ARG A 93 8.24 14.15 15.06
N VAL A 94 8.05 14.24 13.74
CA VAL A 94 8.10 13.09 12.81
C VAL A 94 9.44 12.35 12.85
N LYS A 95 10.58 13.07 12.93
CA LYS A 95 11.91 12.43 13.00
C LYS A 95 12.08 11.55 14.24
N GLU A 96 11.59 12.03 15.39
CA GLU A 96 11.63 11.26 16.64
C GLU A 96 10.72 10.04 16.56
N ALA A 97 9.54 10.18 15.94
CA ALA A 97 8.63 9.07 15.71
C ALA A 97 9.25 7.98 14.83
N ILE A 98 9.95 8.36 13.75
CA ILE A 98 10.68 7.43 12.88
C ILE A 98 11.79 6.71 13.64
N ASN A 99 12.59 7.45 14.44
CA ASN A 99 13.66 6.85 15.23
C ASN A 99 13.12 5.85 16.25
N ALA A 100 12.05 6.21 16.97
CA ALA A 100 11.41 5.33 17.93
C ALA A 100 10.83 4.08 17.25
N LEU A 101 10.17 4.20 16.10
CA LEU A 101 9.68 3.05 15.34
C LEU A 101 10.80 2.17 14.79
N SER A 102 11.92 2.76 14.37
CA SER A 102 13.09 2.00 13.91
C SER A 102 13.65 1.13 15.04
N VAL A 103 13.79 1.68 16.25
CA VAL A 103 14.22 0.91 17.43
C VAL A 103 13.18 -0.16 17.79
N ALA A 104 11.88 0.19 17.77
CA ALA A 104 10.81 -0.77 18.04
C ALA A 104 10.86 -1.97 17.08
N TYR A 105 11.03 -1.71 15.79
CA TYR A 105 11.08 -2.74 14.76
C TYR A 105 12.38 -3.57 14.81
N GLN A 106 13.50 -2.98 15.23
CA GLN A 106 14.74 -3.75 15.49
C GLN A 106 14.59 -4.70 16.68
N LEU A 107 13.84 -4.31 17.71
CA LEU A 107 13.57 -5.13 18.88
C LEU A 107 12.54 -6.24 18.58
N ASP A 108 11.52 -5.93 17.78
CA ASP A 108 10.47 -6.88 17.37
C ASP A 108 10.18 -6.73 15.86
N SER A 109 10.98 -7.43 15.05
CA SER A 109 10.84 -7.44 13.59
C SER A 109 9.60 -8.16 13.10
N GLY A 110 8.95 -8.96 13.96
CA GLY A 110 7.66 -9.60 13.71
C GLY A 110 6.47 -8.66 13.92
N ASN A 111 6.70 -7.42 14.36
CA ASN A 111 5.62 -6.48 14.58
C ASN A 111 5.13 -5.84 13.28
N TYR A 112 4.10 -6.45 12.68
CA TYR A 112 3.48 -5.98 11.45
C TYR A 112 3.10 -4.50 11.48
N GLN A 113 2.46 -4.02 12.55
CA GLN A 113 1.96 -2.65 12.64
C GLN A 113 3.10 -1.62 12.70
N ALA A 114 4.13 -1.90 13.51
CA ALA A 114 5.31 -1.03 13.59
C ALA A 114 6.06 -1.00 12.25
N GLY A 115 6.26 -2.16 11.62
CA GLY A 115 6.91 -2.26 10.33
C GLY A 115 6.15 -1.54 9.22
N MET A 116 4.82 -1.70 9.14
CA MET A 116 3.98 -0.99 8.16
C MET A 116 4.01 0.52 8.34
N MET A 117 3.92 0.99 9.59
CA MET A 117 3.97 2.42 9.89
C MET A 117 5.34 3.01 9.54
N LEU A 118 6.43 2.29 9.87
CA LEU A 118 7.78 2.68 9.51
C LEU A 118 7.98 2.71 7.98
N ALA A 119 7.47 1.71 7.26
CA ALA A 119 7.53 1.66 5.80
C ALA A 119 6.79 2.86 5.18
N GLN A 120 5.62 3.20 5.71
CA GLN A 120 4.85 4.37 5.28
C GLN A 120 5.59 5.68 5.52
N PHE A 121 6.24 5.86 6.67
CA PHE A 121 7.04 7.06 6.94
C PHE A 121 8.25 7.20 6.01
N TYR A 122 8.91 6.08 5.67
CA TYR A 122 10.02 6.11 4.73
C TYR A 122 9.59 6.41 3.28
N ARG A 123 8.30 6.32 2.92
CA ARG A 123 7.84 6.59 1.54
C ARG A 123 8.27 7.96 1.02
N ALA A 124 8.22 8.99 1.86
CA ALA A 124 8.56 10.36 1.47
C ALA A 124 10.05 10.67 1.66
N GLY A 125 10.66 10.22 2.76
CA GLY A 125 12.03 10.58 3.12
C GLY A 125 13.13 9.63 2.63
N SER A 126 12.86 8.32 2.59
CA SER A 126 13.82 7.28 2.23
C SER A 126 13.16 6.17 1.39
N PRO A 127 12.80 6.45 0.12
CA PRO A 127 11.93 5.55 -0.65
C PRO A 127 12.51 4.14 -0.85
N GLN A 128 13.84 4.02 -0.97
CA GLN A 128 14.52 2.72 -1.08
C GLN A 128 14.40 1.88 0.19
N GLN A 129 14.48 2.51 1.37
CA GLN A 129 14.30 1.82 2.66
C GLN A 129 12.85 1.37 2.84
N SER A 130 11.89 2.19 2.39
CA SER A 130 10.47 1.83 2.33
C SER A 130 10.25 0.57 1.48
N ASP A 131 10.82 0.53 0.28
CA ASP A 131 10.69 -0.60 -0.65
C ASP A 131 11.32 -1.89 -0.06
N GLN A 132 12.48 -1.80 0.57
CA GLN A 132 13.12 -2.93 1.25
C GLN A 132 12.28 -3.44 2.41
N LEU A 133 11.72 -2.54 3.21
CA LEU A 133 10.89 -2.90 4.36
C LEU A 133 9.58 -3.56 3.92
N TYR A 134 8.95 -3.08 2.83
CA TYR A 134 7.77 -3.76 2.28
C TYR A 134 8.07 -5.19 1.81
N ARG A 135 9.21 -5.42 1.14
CA ARG A 135 9.64 -6.78 0.77
C ARG A 135 9.82 -7.66 2.01
N GLN A 136 10.55 -7.17 3.02
CA GLN A 136 10.75 -7.90 4.28
C GLN A 136 9.42 -8.24 4.96
N LEU A 137 8.48 -7.30 4.99
CA LEU A 137 7.15 -7.52 5.57
C LEU A 137 6.35 -8.57 4.81
N MET A 138 6.44 -8.62 3.47
CA MET A 138 5.78 -9.65 2.68
C MET A 138 6.35 -11.05 2.95
N ASP A 139 7.66 -11.14 3.24
CA ASP A 139 8.33 -12.38 3.59
C ASP A 139 7.98 -12.83 5.02
N SER A 140 7.96 -11.90 5.98
CA SER A 140 7.69 -12.19 7.39
C SER A 140 6.20 -12.37 7.73
N HIS A 141 5.29 -11.80 6.93
CA HIS A 141 3.83 -11.87 7.13
C HIS A 141 3.12 -12.41 5.88
N PRO A 142 3.31 -13.70 5.54
CA PRO A 142 2.71 -14.31 4.36
C PRO A 142 1.18 -14.17 4.31
N GLU A 143 0.53 -14.18 5.47
CA GLU A 143 -0.92 -14.03 5.63
C GLU A 143 -1.44 -12.62 5.30
N ARG A 144 -0.56 -11.61 5.29
CA ARG A 144 -0.91 -10.20 4.99
C ARG A 144 -0.31 -9.70 3.68
N ARG A 145 0.29 -10.57 2.86
CA ARG A 145 0.96 -10.20 1.60
C ARG A 145 0.12 -9.32 0.70
N GLU A 146 -1.19 -9.57 0.59
CA GLU A 146 -2.07 -8.79 -0.28
C GLU A 146 -2.25 -7.35 0.22
N GLU A 147 -2.49 -7.17 1.53
CA GLU A 147 -2.61 -5.85 2.16
C GLU A 147 -1.32 -5.05 2.00
N ILE A 148 -0.18 -5.71 2.25
CA ILE A 148 1.16 -5.12 2.12
C ILE A 148 1.44 -4.72 0.68
N ALA A 149 1.17 -5.61 -0.28
CA ALA A 149 1.39 -5.38 -1.70
C ALA A 149 0.53 -4.21 -2.20
N GLN A 150 -0.73 -4.08 -1.77
CA GLN A 150 -1.58 -2.96 -2.15
C GLN A 150 -1.06 -1.63 -1.60
N ALA A 151 -0.64 -1.58 -0.33
CA ALA A 151 -0.05 -0.38 0.26
C ALA A 151 1.27 0.01 -0.41
N TRP A 152 2.14 -0.96 -0.68
CA TRP A 152 3.40 -0.74 -1.38
C TRP A 152 3.14 -0.26 -2.82
N PHE A 153 2.21 -0.89 -3.53
CA PHE A 153 1.82 -0.54 -4.89
C PHE A 153 1.35 0.92 -4.99
N GLN A 154 0.52 1.41 -4.08
CA GLN A 154 0.12 2.83 -4.05
C GLN A 154 1.31 3.77 -3.88
N GLY A 155 2.28 3.40 -3.03
CA GLY A 155 3.51 4.16 -2.83
C GLY A 155 4.41 4.17 -4.05
N LEU A 156 4.51 3.06 -4.78
CA LEU A 156 5.26 2.95 -6.02
C LEU A 156 4.61 3.76 -7.15
N LEU A 157 3.28 3.69 -7.27
CA LEU A 157 2.51 4.44 -8.25
C LEU A 157 2.66 5.94 -8.02
N ALA A 158 2.51 6.44 -6.79
CA ALA A 158 2.72 7.86 -6.50
C ALA A 158 4.13 8.36 -6.88
N ARG A 159 5.14 7.48 -6.91
CA ARG A 159 6.51 7.82 -7.31
C ARG A 159 6.80 7.54 -8.79
N GLY A 160 5.83 7.05 -9.57
CA GLY A 160 6.02 6.70 -10.97
C GLY A 160 7.05 5.59 -11.23
N ARG A 161 7.30 4.70 -10.25
CA ARG A 161 8.34 3.64 -10.34
C ARG A 161 7.86 2.43 -11.14
N MET A 162 7.79 2.57 -12.46
CA MET A 162 7.27 1.53 -13.36
C MET A 162 8.06 0.22 -13.28
N ASP A 163 9.37 0.30 -13.06
CA ASP A 163 10.27 -0.83 -12.82
C ASP A 163 9.85 -1.68 -11.61
N ALA A 164 9.67 -1.04 -10.46
CA ALA A 164 9.28 -1.71 -9.23
C ALA A 164 7.79 -2.11 -9.22
N ILE A 165 6.92 -1.37 -9.90
CA ILE A 165 5.52 -1.78 -10.13
C ILE A 165 5.48 -3.08 -10.94
N ALA A 166 6.28 -3.15 -12.00
CA ALA A 166 6.38 -4.35 -12.83
C ALA A 166 6.91 -5.56 -12.05
N GLU A 167 7.96 -5.36 -11.26
CA GLU A 167 8.53 -6.40 -10.39
C GLU A 167 7.47 -6.92 -9.40
N LEU A 168 6.81 -6.01 -8.66
CA LEU A 168 5.78 -6.37 -7.70
C LEU A 168 4.60 -7.08 -8.37
N ALA A 169 4.07 -6.54 -9.48
CA ALA A 169 2.93 -7.14 -10.16
C ALA A 169 3.25 -8.52 -10.76
N LYS A 170 4.47 -8.72 -11.27
CA LYS A 170 4.94 -10.04 -11.73
C LYS A 170 5.00 -11.02 -10.56
N MET A 171 5.65 -10.64 -9.46
CA MET A 171 5.73 -11.46 -8.25
C MET A 171 4.34 -11.88 -7.75
N ARG A 172 3.41 -10.92 -7.66
CA ARG A 172 2.04 -11.18 -7.19
C ARG A 172 1.25 -12.07 -8.13
N LEU A 173 1.43 -11.98 -9.45
CA LEU A 173 0.77 -12.90 -10.38
C LEU A 173 1.30 -14.32 -10.26
N LEU A 174 2.61 -14.51 -10.07
CA LEU A 174 3.21 -15.83 -9.91
C LEU A 174 2.76 -16.52 -8.61
N ASP A 175 2.41 -15.74 -7.58
CA ASP A 175 1.83 -16.25 -6.32
C ASP A 175 0.34 -16.65 -6.45
N ASN A 176 -0.26 -16.56 -7.64
CA ASN A 176 -1.67 -16.85 -7.92
C ASN A 176 -2.65 -16.07 -6.99
N PRO A 177 -2.76 -14.75 -7.17
CA PRO A 177 -3.47 -13.88 -6.25
C PRO A 177 -4.99 -14.01 -6.44
N ALA A 178 -5.76 -13.66 -5.42
CA ALA A 178 -7.22 -13.62 -5.51
C ALA A 178 -7.74 -12.60 -6.55
N GLN A 179 -6.97 -11.55 -6.84
CA GLN A 179 -7.33 -10.49 -7.78
C GLN A 179 -6.30 -10.37 -8.92
N PRO A 180 -6.22 -11.35 -9.84
CA PRO A 180 -5.22 -11.34 -10.91
C PRO A 180 -5.42 -10.17 -11.89
N ALA A 181 -6.64 -9.64 -12.00
CA ALA A 181 -6.95 -8.48 -12.85
C ALA A 181 -6.15 -7.22 -12.48
N VAL A 182 -5.99 -6.92 -11.18
CA VAL A 182 -5.28 -5.72 -10.70
C VAL A 182 -3.82 -5.75 -11.11
N TRP A 183 -3.16 -6.88 -10.88
CA TRP A 183 -1.75 -7.07 -11.20
C TRP A 183 -1.51 -7.18 -12.72
N THR A 184 -2.45 -7.76 -13.46
CA THR A 184 -2.42 -7.76 -14.94
C THR A 184 -2.51 -6.34 -15.50
N TYR A 185 -3.41 -5.51 -14.95
CA TYR A 185 -3.51 -4.10 -15.33
C TYR A 185 -2.23 -3.33 -15.01
N ALA A 186 -1.66 -3.52 -13.82
CA ALA A 186 -0.43 -2.86 -13.39
C ALA A 186 0.77 -3.20 -14.29
N LEU A 187 0.95 -4.48 -14.67
CA LEU A 187 1.99 -4.88 -15.63
C LEU A 187 1.82 -4.21 -16.98
N ARG A 188 0.60 -4.21 -17.51
CA ARG A 188 0.31 -3.56 -18.79
C ARG A 188 0.57 -2.06 -18.74
N PHE A 189 0.19 -1.42 -17.64
CA PHE A 189 0.44 -0.01 -17.41
C PHE A 189 1.95 0.29 -17.40
N ALA A 190 2.73 -0.47 -16.61
CA ALA A 190 4.18 -0.32 -16.56
C ALA A 190 4.86 -0.56 -17.92
N ALA A 191 4.48 -1.62 -18.64
CA ALA A 191 5.01 -1.95 -19.96
C ALA A 191 4.75 -0.85 -21.00
N ARG A 192 3.58 -0.20 -20.94
CA ARG A 192 3.23 0.92 -21.82
C ARG A 192 4.06 2.15 -21.54
N HIS A 193 4.31 2.47 -20.27
CA HIS A 193 5.01 3.70 -19.90
C HIS A 193 6.52 3.58 -19.94
N GLN A 194 7.06 2.38 -19.75
CA GLN A 194 8.49 2.10 -19.82
C GLN A 194 8.71 0.83 -20.66
N PRO A 195 8.76 0.97 -22.01
CA PRO A 195 9.03 -0.17 -22.90
C PRO A 195 10.31 -0.90 -22.51
N GLY A 196 10.27 -2.23 -22.52
CA GLY A 196 11.41 -3.09 -22.17
C GLY A 196 11.53 -3.45 -20.69
N VAL A 197 10.76 -2.83 -19.78
CA VAL A 197 10.73 -3.25 -18.36
C VAL A 197 10.04 -4.60 -18.18
N VAL A 198 9.05 -4.90 -19.01
CA VAL A 198 8.30 -6.16 -18.97
C VAL A 198 8.17 -6.70 -20.40
N ASP A 199 8.50 -7.98 -20.56
CA ASP A 199 8.13 -8.74 -21.74
C ASP A 199 6.76 -9.40 -21.50
N LEU A 200 5.70 -8.75 -21.99
CA LEU A 200 4.32 -9.25 -21.87
C LEU A 200 4.13 -10.56 -22.64
N ALA A 201 4.84 -10.76 -23.75
CA ALA A 201 4.74 -11.97 -24.56
C ALA A 201 5.41 -13.18 -23.90
N ALA A 202 6.51 -12.96 -23.16
CA ALA A 202 7.11 -13.99 -22.31
C ALA A 202 6.16 -14.40 -21.18
N LEU A 203 5.60 -13.43 -20.44
CA LEU A 203 4.63 -13.72 -19.38
C LEU A 203 3.35 -14.38 -19.91
N GLY A 204 2.92 -14.03 -21.12
CA GLY A 204 1.81 -14.67 -21.83
C GLY A 204 2.05 -16.15 -22.18
N ARG A 205 3.28 -16.65 -22.07
CA ARG A 205 3.65 -18.06 -22.29
C ARG A 205 4.03 -18.80 -21.01
N ASP A 206 4.17 -18.08 -19.89
CA ASP A 206 4.61 -18.65 -18.62
C ASP A 206 3.48 -19.45 -17.94
N SER A 207 3.71 -20.75 -17.76
CA SER A 207 2.72 -21.64 -17.14
C SER A 207 2.43 -21.29 -15.68
N ALA A 208 3.35 -20.61 -14.99
CA ALA A 208 3.18 -20.18 -13.60
C ALA A 208 2.21 -18.99 -13.45
N VAL A 209 1.96 -18.24 -14.53
CA VAL A 209 0.97 -17.14 -14.54
C VAL A 209 -0.44 -17.74 -14.63
N PRO A 210 -1.42 -17.26 -13.82
CA PRO A 210 -2.81 -17.70 -13.87
C PRO A 210 -3.38 -17.63 -15.29
N ALA A 211 -4.05 -18.70 -15.73
CA ALA A 211 -4.48 -18.85 -17.13
C ALA A 211 -5.27 -17.64 -17.69
N PRO A 212 -6.21 -17.02 -16.94
CA PRO A 212 -6.91 -15.84 -17.44
C PRO A 212 -6.01 -14.62 -17.64
N ALA A 213 -5.13 -14.34 -16.68
CA ALA A 213 -4.14 -13.26 -16.78
C ALA A 213 -3.16 -13.52 -17.94
N ARG A 214 -2.68 -14.76 -18.07
CA ARG A 214 -1.78 -15.20 -19.13
C ARG A 214 -2.36 -14.94 -20.52
N ALA A 215 -3.64 -15.27 -20.73
CA ALA A 215 -4.32 -15.03 -22.01
C ALA A 215 -4.37 -13.54 -22.37
N VAL A 216 -4.69 -12.66 -21.42
CA VAL A 216 -4.70 -11.22 -21.63
C VAL A 216 -3.29 -10.66 -21.86
N LEU A 217 -2.28 -11.13 -21.13
CA LEU A 217 -0.89 -10.71 -21.33
C LEU A 217 -0.35 -11.16 -22.70
N ALA A 218 -0.68 -12.38 -23.14
CA ALA A 218 -0.33 -12.87 -24.48
C ALA A 218 -1.00 -12.04 -25.58
N LEU A 219 -2.28 -11.68 -25.40
CA LEU A 219 -2.97 -10.78 -26.32
C LEU A 219 -2.32 -9.39 -26.33
N ALA A 220 -2.01 -8.83 -25.16
CA ALA A 220 -1.38 -7.52 -25.02
C ALA A 220 0.02 -7.44 -25.64
N GLY A 221 0.86 -8.46 -25.43
CA GLY A 221 2.17 -8.56 -26.07
C GLY A 221 2.06 -8.59 -27.60
N ARG A 222 1.15 -9.42 -28.16
CA ARG A 222 0.92 -9.46 -29.61
C ARG A 222 0.45 -8.12 -30.16
N VAL A 223 -0.52 -7.48 -29.51
CA VAL A 223 -1.10 -6.21 -29.96
C VAL A 223 -0.06 -5.08 -29.98
N GLN A 224 0.93 -5.11 -29.09
CA GLN A 224 1.96 -4.07 -28.99
C GLN A 224 2.88 -4.02 -30.23
N ASP A 225 3.12 -5.16 -30.86
CA ASP A 225 4.05 -5.27 -32.00
C ASP A 225 3.35 -5.21 -33.38
N LEU A 226 2.01 -5.20 -33.39
CA LEU A 226 1.21 -5.25 -34.62
C LEU A 226 0.87 -3.85 -35.14
N PRO A 227 0.77 -3.67 -36.48
CA PRO A 227 0.18 -2.47 -37.06
C PRO A 227 -1.26 -2.27 -36.59
N THR A 228 -1.69 -1.01 -36.44
CA THR A 228 -3.00 -0.62 -35.87
C THR A 228 -4.21 -1.38 -36.45
N ALA A 229 -4.26 -1.56 -37.78
CA ALA A 229 -5.36 -2.27 -38.44
C ALA A 229 -5.39 -3.78 -38.12
N GLU A 230 -4.22 -4.40 -37.98
CA GLU A 230 -4.10 -5.80 -37.62
C GLU A 230 -4.34 -6.02 -36.11
N ALA A 231 -3.81 -5.13 -35.28
CA ALA A 231 -4.10 -5.08 -33.84
C ALA A 231 -5.60 -5.02 -33.58
N ARG A 232 -6.34 -4.16 -34.31
CA ARG A 232 -7.81 -4.12 -34.27
C ARG A 232 -8.44 -5.47 -34.57
N ARG A 233 -8.06 -6.12 -35.66
CA ARG A 233 -8.59 -7.44 -36.06
C ARG A 233 -8.35 -8.47 -34.97
N VAL A 234 -7.13 -8.58 -34.46
CA VAL A 234 -6.78 -9.51 -33.38
C VAL A 234 -7.58 -9.22 -32.11
N LEU A 235 -7.80 -7.95 -31.76
CA LEU A 235 -8.62 -7.54 -30.62
C LEU A 235 -10.11 -7.84 -30.78
N LEU A 236 -10.63 -8.01 -32.00
CA LEU A 236 -12.04 -8.36 -32.23
C LEU A 236 -12.24 -9.86 -32.36
N ASP A 237 -11.32 -10.55 -33.04
CA ASP A 237 -11.47 -11.96 -33.39
C ASP A 237 -11.04 -12.92 -32.26
N THR A 238 -10.24 -12.44 -31.30
CA THR A 238 -9.80 -13.28 -30.17
C THR A 238 -11.01 -13.66 -29.30
N LEU A 239 -11.14 -14.94 -28.98
CA LEU A 239 -12.20 -15.44 -28.10
C LEU A 239 -12.07 -14.81 -26.70
N PRO A 240 -13.18 -14.37 -26.09
CA PRO A 240 -13.14 -13.79 -24.75
C PRO A 240 -12.68 -14.82 -23.72
N VAL A 241 -11.94 -14.35 -22.72
CA VAL A 241 -11.51 -15.20 -21.61
C VAL A 241 -12.67 -15.36 -20.63
N ALA A 242 -13.17 -16.59 -20.48
CA ALA A 242 -14.26 -16.90 -19.56
C ALA A 242 -13.90 -16.52 -18.10
N ASP A 243 -14.89 -16.05 -17.35
CA ASP A 243 -14.79 -15.66 -15.94
C ASP A 243 -13.70 -14.62 -15.63
N PHE A 244 -13.29 -13.84 -16.63
CA PHE A 244 -12.28 -12.79 -16.47
C PHE A 244 -12.71 -11.47 -17.12
N PRO A 245 -13.58 -10.69 -16.44
CA PRO A 245 -14.13 -9.43 -16.96
C PRO A 245 -13.06 -8.42 -17.42
N PHE A 246 -11.86 -8.52 -16.86
CA PHE A 246 -10.73 -7.67 -17.22
C PHE A 246 -10.29 -7.82 -18.69
N ASP A 247 -10.45 -8.99 -19.32
CA ASP A 247 -10.18 -9.17 -20.76
C ASP A 247 -10.97 -8.15 -21.60
N ARG A 248 -12.27 -8.03 -21.30
CA ARG A 248 -13.16 -7.09 -21.99
C ARG A 248 -12.76 -5.63 -21.73
N VAL A 249 -12.43 -5.29 -20.48
CA VAL A 249 -11.93 -3.95 -20.13
C VAL A 249 -10.66 -3.61 -20.93
N TYR A 250 -9.73 -4.56 -21.01
CA TYR A 250 -8.49 -4.39 -21.78
C TYR A 250 -8.78 -4.18 -23.27
N ARG A 251 -9.61 -5.03 -23.89
CA ARG A 251 -9.90 -4.95 -25.33
C ARG A 251 -10.60 -3.65 -25.71
N VAL A 252 -11.58 -3.21 -24.92
CA VAL A 252 -12.28 -1.94 -25.14
C VAL A 252 -11.34 -0.74 -24.98
N ASP A 253 -10.52 -0.72 -23.93
CA ASP A 253 -9.49 0.34 -23.73
C ASP A 253 -8.47 0.35 -24.87
N ALA A 254 -7.99 -0.81 -25.31
CA ALA A 254 -7.04 -0.93 -26.41
C ALA A 254 -7.62 -0.45 -27.75
N LEU A 255 -8.83 -0.89 -28.12
CA LEU A 255 -9.53 -0.42 -29.33
C LEU A 255 -9.76 1.09 -29.32
N THR A 256 -10.15 1.64 -28.16
CA THR A 256 -10.34 3.10 -28.00
C THR A 256 -9.03 3.84 -28.24
N ARG A 257 -7.93 3.40 -27.63
CA ARG A 257 -6.59 4.01 -27.80
C ARG A 257 -6.01 3.86 -29.20
N LEU A 258 -6.36 2.78 -29.90
CA LEU A 258 -5.98 2.55 -31.31
C LEU A 258 -6.80 3.40 -32.30
N GLY A 259 -7.79 4.18 -31.83
CA GLY A 259 -8.61 5.03 -32.69
C GLY A 259 -9.84 4.34 -33.29
N TYR A 260 -10.29 3.22 -32.70
CA TYR A 260 -11.50 2.49 -33.10
C TYR A 260 -12.60 2.53 -32.03
N PRO A 261 -13.07 3.72 -31.62
CA PRO A 261 -14.02 3.87 -30.52
C PRO A 261 -15.39 3.24 -30.80
N GLN A 262 -15.84 3.19 -32.07
CA GLN A 262 -17.11 2.56 -32.41
C GLN A 262 -17.08 1.03 -32.19
N ASP A 263 -15.97 0.38 -32.55
CA ASP A 263 -15.77 -1.05 -32.31
C ASP A 263 -15.66 -1.34 -30.81
N ALA A 264 -14.97 -0.46 -30.06
CA ALA A 264 -14.93 -0.50 -28.60
C ALA A 264 -16.34 -0.42 -27.99
N LEU A 265 -17.20 0.50 -28.44
CA LEU A 265 -18.58 0.61 -27.96
C LEU A 265 -19.43 -0.61 -28.31
N ASN A 266 -19.28 -1.17 -29.52
CA ASN A 266 -19.97 -2.39 -29.93
C ASN A 266 -19.57 -3.59 -29.04
N LEU A 267 -18.27 -3.75 -28.79
CA LEU A 267 -17.74 -4.79 -27.91
C LEU A 267 -18.20 -4.62 -26.46
N LEU A 268 -18.26 -3.37 -25.99
CA LEU A 268 -18.76 -3.04 -24.66
C LEU A 268 -20.25 -3.35 -24.51
N ALA A 269 -21.07 -3.01 -25.52
CA ALA A 269 -22.50 -3.28 -25.53
C ALA A 269 -22.80 -4.78 -25.42
N ALA A 270 -22.01 -5.62 -26.10
CA ALA A 270 -22.17 -7.08 -26.13
C ALA A 270 -21.98 -7.77 -24.76
N GLY A 271 -21.33 -7.14 -23.78
CA GLY A 271 -21.18 -7.73 -22.43
C GLY A 271 -21.12 -6.71 -21.32
N ARG A 272 -21.94 -5.68 -21.44
CA ARG A 272 -22.11 -4.65 -20.42
C ARG A 272 -22.46 -5.23 -19.03
N ARG A 273 -23.18 -6.36 -18.99
CA ARG A 273 -23.63 -7.00 -17.75
C ARG A 273 -22.50 -7.67 -16.94
N GLU A 274 -21.37 -7.95 -17.59
CA GLU A 274 -20.21 -8.58 -16.94
C GLU A 274 -19.30 -7.56 -16.23
N LEU A 275 -19.52 -6.26 -16.49
CA LEU A 275 -18.66 -5.18 -16.02
C LEU A 275 -19.34 -4.36 -14.93
N SER A 276 -18.52 -3.77 -14.06
CA SER A 276 -19.00 -2.80 -13.09
C SER A 276 -19.56 -1.56 -13.79
N GLY A 277 -20.59 -0.93 -13.22
CA GLY A 277 -21.16 0.31 -13.78
C GLY A 277 -20.11 1.43 -13.92
N ARG A 278 -19.12 1.46 -13.02
CA ARG A 278 -18.01 2.41 -13.05
C ARG A 278 -17.08 2.17 -14.24
N ASP A 279 -16.70 0.91 -14.50
CA ASP A 279 -15.86 0.58 -15.66
C ASP A 279 -16.57 0.86 -16.97
N VAL A 280 -17.86 0.53 -17.05
CA VAL A 280 -18.69 0.85 -18.22
C VAL A 280 -18.70 2.35 -18.48
N ALA A 281 -18.96 3.17 -17.47
CA ALA A 281 -18.98 4.64 -17.62
C ALA A 281 -17.61 5.17 -18.07
N ARG A 282 -16.51 4.72 -17.45
CA ARG A 282 -15.14 5.10 -17.82
C ARG A 282 -14.84 4.79 -19.29
N LEU A 283 -15.18 3.59 -19.76
CA LEU A 283 -14.92 3.15 -21.12
C LEU A 283 -15.81 3.89 -22.15
N ILE A 284 -17.08 4.13 -21.83
CA ILE A 284 -17.99 4.93 -22.69
C ILE A 284 -17.47 6.36 -22.85
N PHE A 285 -17.08 7.01 -21.75
CA PHE A 285 -16.57 8.38 -21.81
C PHE A 285 -15.27 8.48 -22.61
N ALA A 286 -14.35 7.53 -22.43
CA ALA A 286 -13.13 7.46 -23.25
C ALA A 286 -13.45 7.29 -24.75
N ALA A 287 -14.42 6.45 -25.10
CA ALA A 287 -14.85 6.26 -26.48
C ALA A 287 -15.48 7.54 -27.06
N TYR A 288 -16.40 8.21 -26.35
CA TYR A 288 -17.00 9.46 -26.82
C TYR A 288 -15.97 10.59 -26.96
N ALA A 289 -15.05 10.71 -26.01
CA ALA A 289 -13.96 11.69 -26.10
C ALA A 289 -13.09 11.43 -27.34
N GLN A 290 -12.78 10.17 -27.63
CA GLN A 290 -11.98 9.81 -28.80
C GLN A 290 -12.73 9.95 -30.14
N MET A 291 -14.05 9.81 -30.14
CA MET A 291 -14.90 10.14 -31.30
C MET A 291 -15.02 11.65 -31.53
N GLY A 292 -14.66 12.48 -30.56
CA GLY A 292 -14.94 13.91 -30.59
C GLY A 292 -16.42 14.26 -30.35
N ASP A 293 -17.23 13.32 -29.84
CA ASP A 293 -18.67 13.54 -29.56
C ASP A 293 -18.86 14.32 -28.24
N ARG A 294 -18.48 15.60 -28.29
CA ARG A 294 -18.53 16.49 -27.13
C ARG A 294 -19.94 16.73 -26.62
N ALA A 295 -20.93 16.77 -27.51
CA ALA A 295 -22.32 17.02 -27.17
C ALA A 295 -22.88 15.89 -26.30
N ARG A 296 -22.64 14.64 -26.71
CA ARG A 296 -23.08 13.47 -25.94
C ARG A 296 -22.35 13.36 -24.61
N LEU A 297 -21.04 13.58 -24.60
CA LEU A 297 -20.26 13.57 -23.37
C LEU A 297 -20.75 14.62 -22.36
N LYS A 298 -21.04 15.84 -22.84
CA LYS A 298 -21.62 16.91 -22.02
C LYS A 298 -23.00 16.54 -21.46
N ALA A 299 -23.86 15.91 -22.27
CA ALA A 299 -25.17 15.47 -21.83
C ALA A 299 -25.08 14.41 -20.71
N GLU A 300 -24.18 13.44 -20.83
CA GLU A 300 -23.94 12.43 -19.79
C GLU A 300 -23.38 13.05 -18.49
N PHE A 301 -22.43 14.00 -18.60
CA PHE A 301 -21.93 14.75 -17.45
C PHE A 301 -23.04 15.56 -16.78
N ALA A 302 -23.88 16.25 -17.55
CA ALA A 302 -25.01 17.01 -17.03
C ALA A 302 -26.05 16.11 -16.33
N ALA A 303 -26.31 14.92 -16.89
CA ALA A 303 -27.21 13.95 -16.29
C ALA A 303 -26.66 13.39 -14.96
N LEU A 304 -25.35 13.13 -14.87
CA LEU A 304 -24.70 12.65 -13.64
C LEU A 304 -24.60 13.75 -12.57
N LEU A 305 -24.33 14.99 -12.98
CA LEU A 305 -24.22 16.15 -12.10
C LEU A 305 -25.55 16.91 -11.96
N SER A 306 -26.69 16.34 -12.37
CA SER A 306 -27.99 17.00 -12.30
C SER A 306 -28.30 17.48 -10.87
N PRO A 307 -28.89 18.68 -10.67
CA PRO A 307 -29.34 19.16 -9.36
C PRO A 307 -30.32 18.22 -8.65
N GLU A 308 -31.08 17.44 -9.41
CA GLU A 308 -32.04 16.46 -8.88
C GLU A 308 -31.37 15.19 -8.32
N ARG A 309 -30.10 14.98 -8.67
CA ARG A 309 -29.29 13.85 -8.17
C ARG A 309 -28.36 14.31 -7.06
N ARG A 310 -28.00 13.36 -6.20
CA ARG A 310 -26.95 13.52 -5.19
C ARG A 310 -25.73 12.68 -5.59
N PRO A 311 -24.83 13.21 -6.44
CA PRO A 311 -23.66 12.46 -6.87
C PRO A 311 -22.73 12.16 -5.71
N GLY A 312 -22.23 10.92 -5.64
CA GLY A 312 -21.29 10.48 -4.61
C GLY A 312 -19.84 10.87 -4.90
N ALA A 313 -18.96 10.79 -3.90
CA ALA A 313 -17.53 11.08 -4.05
C ALA A 313 -16.84 10.24 -5.14
N GLY A 314 -17.26 8.98 -5.30
CA GLY A 314 -16.78 8.10 -6.36
C GLY A 314 -17.17 8.56 -7.77
N GLU A 315 -18.36 9.14 -7.94
CA GLU A 315 -18.81 9.69 -9.23
C GLU A 315 -18.02 10.96 -9.59
N PHE A 316 -17.80 11.86 -8.62
CA PHE A 316 -16.91 13.02 -8.82
C PHE A 316 -15.49 12.59 -9.19
N THR A 317 -14.95 11.59 -8.49
CA THR A 317 -13.61 11.05 -8.79
C THR A 317 -13.57 10.47 -10.20
N LEU A 318 -14.56 9.68 -10.61
CA LEU A 318 -14.67 9.12 -11.97
C LEU A 318 -14.67 10.23 -13.04
N LEU A 319 -15.53 11.24 -12.87
CA LEU A 319 -15.67 12.32 -13.84
C LEU A 319 -14.41 13.19 -13.90
N ALA A 320 -13.80 13.49 -12.76
CA ALA A 320 -12.55 14.23 -12.68
C ALA A 320 -11.39 13.46 -13.34
N VAL A 321 -11.28 12.15 -13.08
CA VAL A 321 -10.31 11.26 -13.74
C VAL A 321 -10.49 11.31 -15.27
N HIS A 322 -11.72 11.27 -15.75
CA HIS A 322 -11.99 11.40 -17.19
C HIS A 322 -11.50 12.73 -17.76
N VAL A 323 -11.76 13.85 -17.07
CA VAL A 323 -11.29 15.18 -17.50
C VAL A 323 -9.77 15.27 -17.45
N VAL A 324 -9.10 14.62 -16.50
CA VAL A 324 -7.63 14.52 -16.51
C VAL A 324 -7.16 13.79 -17.77
N ASP A 325 -7.70 12.61 -18.08
CA ASP A 325 -7.31 11.85 -19.28
C ASP A 325 -7.60 12.63 -20.58
N PHE A 326 -8.80 13.23 -20.67
CA PHE A 326 -9.32 13.96 -21.83
C PHE A 326 -9.75 15.39 -21.43
N PRO A 327 -8.80 16.34 -21.36
CA PRO A 327 -9.08 17.70 -20.89
C PRO A 327 -10.13 18.40 -21.72
N ASN A 328 -11.15 18.88 -21.01
CA ASN A 328 -12.22 19.69 -21.56
C ASN A 328 -12.59 20.75 -20.53
N ALA A 329 -12.35 22.03 -20.86
CA ALA A 329 -12.56 23.15 -19.95
C ALA A 329 -14.03 23.27 -19.52
N GLU A 330 -14.97 22.95 -20.39
CA GLU A 330 -16.40 23.01 -20.07
C GLU A 330 -16.79 21.94 -19.04
N LEU A 331 -16.31 20.70 -19.21
CA LEU A 331 -16.57 19.62 -18.26
C LEU A 331 -15.86 19.86 -16.91
N ALA A 332 -14.66 20.43 -16.93
CA ALA A 332 -13.95 20.84 -15.72
C ALA A 332 -14.76 21.89 -14.94
N ALA A 333 -15.25 22.94 -15.62
CA ALA A 333 -16.08 23.97 -15.01
C ALA A 333 -17.38 23.39 -14.42
N MET A 334 -18.02 22.44 -15.11
CA MET A 334 -19.20 21.73 -14.59
C MET A 334 -18.89 20.98 -13.28
N LEU A 335 -17.73 20.33 -13.18
CA LEU A 335 -17.32 19.63 -11.96
C LEU A 335 -17.04 20.59 -10.81
N VAL A 336 -16.30 21.68 -11.05
CA VAL A 336 -16.00 22.71 -10.05
C VAL A 336 -17.30 23.31 -9.52
N ALA A 337 -18.24 23.68 -10.40
CA ALA A 337 -19.53 24.24 -10.00
C ALA A 337 -20.41 23.22 -9.25
N ALA A 338 -20.27 21.92 -9.53
CA ALA A 338 -21.03 20.87 -8.87
C ALA A 338 -20.47 20.47 -7.49
N LEU A 339 -19.16 20.65 -7.25
CA LEU A 339 -18.47 20.16 -6.05
C LEU A 339 -19.11 20.59 -4.72
N PRO A 340 -19.60 21.84 -4.53
CA PRO A 340 -20.29 22.23 -3.30
C PRO A 340 -21.55 21.40 -2.98
N ARG A 341 -22.11 20.69 -3.96
CA ARG A 341 -23.29 19.82 -3.78
C ARG A 341 -22.93 18.38 -3.36
N LEU A 342 -21.64 18.06 -3.25
CA LEU A 342 -21.19 16.75 -2.77
C LEU A 342 -21.75 16.53 -1.35
N PRO A 343 -22.47 15.43 -1.09
CA PRO A 343 -23.09 15.20 0.21
C PRO A 343 -22.04 15.02 1.30
N THR A 344 -22.48 15.13 2.55
CA THR A 344 -21.64 14.82 3.71
C THR A 344 -21.21 13.35 3.66
N VAL A 345 -19.91 13.14 3.44
CA VAL A 345 -19.25 11.84 3.39
C VAL A 345 -18.04 11.85 4.33
N PRO A 346 -17.43 10.69 4.65
CA PRO A 346 -16.19 10.66 5.43
C PRO A 346 -15.13 11.59 4.85
N ALA A 347 -14.35 12.22 5.73
CA ALA A 347 -13.40 13.27 5.37
C ALA A 347 -12.45 12.87 4.23
N ASP A 348 -11.92 11.65 4.30
CA ASP A 348 -10.98 11.14 3.30
C ASP A 348 -11.64 11.02 1.92
N ALA A 349 -12.89 10.55 1.85
CA ALA A 349 -13.61 10.40 0.59
C ALA A 349 -13.95 11.75 -0.04
N TRP A 350 -14.35 12.74 0.78
CA TRP A 350 -14.60 14.09 0.31
C TRP A 350 -13.30 14.72 -0.23
N LEU A 351 -12.21 14.59 0.53
CA LEU A 351 -10.92 15.18 0.17
C LEU A 351 -10.34 14.53 -1.10
N GLN A 352 -10.47 13.22 -1.28
CA GLN A 352 -10.10 12.53 -2.52
C GLN A 352 -10.86 13.09 -3.73
N ALA A 353 -12.18 13.27 -3.61
CA ALA A 353 -13.00 13.82 -4.68
C ALA A 353 -12.63 15.28 -5.00
N ALA A 354 -12.42 16.11 -3.98
CA ALA A 354 -12.03 17.50 -4.15
C ALA A 354 -10.63 17.63 -4.79
N VAL A 355 -9.66 16.82 -4.36
CA VAL A 355 -8.32 16.76 -4.99
C VAL A 355 -8.40 16.28 -6.44
N ALA A 356 -9.30 15.34 -6.76
CA ALA A 356 -9.54 14.93 -8.14
C ALA A 356 -10.08 16.08 -9.00
N VAL A 357 -11.09 16.82 -8.51
CA VAL A 357 -11.65 17.99 -9.22
C VAL A 357 -10.60 19.09 -9.37
N PHE A 358 -9.75 19.31 -8.35
CA PHE A 358 -8.61 20.23 -8.45
C PHE A 358 -7.66 19.83 -9.58
N CYS A 359 -7.31 18.54 -9.68
CA CYS A 359 -6.46 18.02 -10.75
C CYS A 359 -7.11 18.13 -12.12
N ALA A 360 -8.43 17.93 -12.21
CA ALA A 360 -9.20 18.12 -13.44
C ALA A 360 -9.15 19.58 -13.93
N ALA A 361 -9.39 20.55 -13.04
CA ALA A 361 -9.24 21.98 -13.34
C ALA A 361 -7.80 22.32 -13.77
N GLY A 362 -6.80 21.78 -13.06
CA GLY A 362 -5.40 21.95 -13.43
C GLY A 362 -5.05 21.37 -14.81
N SER A 363 -5.63 20.23 -15.18
CA SER A 363 -5.35 19.58 -16.47
C SER A 363 -5.77 20.38 -17.70
N VAL A 364 -6.73 21.31 -17.52
CA VAL A 364 -7.21 22.25 -18.54
C VAL A 364 -6.62 23.67 -18.37
N GLY A 365 -5.79 23.90 -17.34
CA GLY A 365 -5.23 25.22 -17.04
C GLY A 365 -6.21 26.20 -16.40
N ASP A 366 -7.30 25.72 -15.79
CA ASP A 366 -8.29 26.57 -15.11
C ASP A 366 -7.80 26.98 -13.72
N GLU A 367 -7.07 28.10 -13.66
CA GLU A 367 -6.56 28.66 -12.40
C GLU A 367 -7.68 29.06 -11.44
N ALA A 368 -8.75 29.67 -11.96
CA ALA A 368 -9.88 30.10 -11.13
C ALA A 368 -10.58 28.89 -10.48
N GLY A 369 -10.80 27.82 -11.24
CA GLY A 369 -11.34 26.57 -10.72
C GLY A 369 -10.44 25.91 -9.67
N MET A 370 -9.11 25.89 -9.88
CA MET A 370 -8.17 25.38 -8.88
C MET A 370 -8.20 26.20 -7.57
N VAL A 371 -8.25 27.53 -7.66
CA VAL A 371 -8.35 28.42 -6.49
C VAL A 371 -9.67 28.19 -5.74
N GLU A 372 -10.78 28.06 -6.45
CA GLU A 372 -12.09 27.82 -5.84
C GLU A 372 -12.13 26.46 -5.13
N VAL A 373 -11.66 25.38 -5.76
CA VAL A 373 -11.60 24.07 -5.13
C VAL A 373 -10.69 24.07 -3.91
N LYS A 374 -9.52 24.73 -3.99
CA LYS A 374 -8.62 24.89 -2.84
C LYS A 374 -9.31 25.62 -1.68
N ARG A 375 -10.03 26.70 -1.97
CA ARG A 375 -10.82 27.46 -0.99
C ARG A 375 -11.87 26.59 -0.31
N LEU A 376 -12.59 25.77 -1.08
CA LEU A 376 -13.57 24.82 -0.54
C LEU A 376 -12.90 23.81 0.41
N ILE A 377 -11.75 23.24 0.03
CA ILE A 377 -11.04 22.29 0.89
C ILE A 377 -10.59 22.94 2.21
N GLN A 378 -10.05 24.15 2.14
CA GLN A 378 -9.59 24.90 3.32
C GLN A 378 -10.76 25.23 4.26
N ALA A 379 -11.92 25.62 3.70
CA ALA A 379 -13.12 25.90 4.48
C ALA A 379 -13.68 24.66 5.18
N SER A 380 -13.48 23.46 4.63
CA SER A 380 -14.02 22.21 5.18
C SER A 380 -13.13 21.56 6.25
N TYR A 381 -11.80 21.73 6.20
CA TYR A 381 -10.88 20.96 7.07
C TYR A 381 -9.84 21.77 7.84
N ASP A 382 -9.74 23.09 7.66
CA ASP A 382 -8.71 23.94 8.29
C ASP A 382 -7.26 23.43 8.10
N ILE A 383 -6.99 22.79 6.94
CA ILE A 383 -5.67 22.25 6.60
C ILE A 383 -4.96 23.19 5.61
N LYS A 384 -3.71 23.55 5.92
CA LYS A 384 -2.81 24.19 4.95
C LYS A 384 -2.28 23.16 3.95
N LEU A 385 -2.81 23.19 2.73
CA LEU A 385 -2.40 22.29 1.65
C LEU A 385 -1.31 22.92 0.78
N THR A 386 -0.10 23.03 1.32
CA THR A 386 1.07 23.57 0.60
C THR A 386 1.44 22.72 -0.62
N SER A 387 1.18 21.42 -0.61
CA SER A 387 1.39 20.54 -1.77
C SER A 387 0.47 20.88 -2.96
N LEU A 388 -0.75 21.40 -2.71
CA LEU A 388 -1.63 21.87 -3.79
C LEU A 388 -1.11 23.13 -4.48
N ASP A 389 -0.38 24.00 -3.77
CA ASP A 389 0.25 25.16 -4.41
C ASP A 389 1.37 24.74 -5.36
N GLY A 390 2.19 23.78 -4.97
CA GLY A 390 3.20 23.18 -5.85
C GLY A 390 2.54 22.55 -7.09
N LEU A 391 1.45 21.80 -6.90
CA LEU A 391 0.70 21.20 -8.00
C LEU A 391 0.04 22.23 -8.91
N ARG A 392 -0.52 23.32 -8.36
CA ARG A 392 -1.06 24.44 -9.15
C ARG A 392 0.01 25.02 -10.05
N LEU A 393 1.17 25.35 -9.50
CA LEU A 393 2.30 25.91 -10.24
C LEU A 393 2.80 24.94 -11.32
N TYR A 394 2.78 23.63 -11.06
CA TYR A 394 3.08 22.61 -12.06
C TYR A 394 2.10 22.66 -13.24
N PHE A 395 0.79 22.63 -12.99
CA PHE A 395 -0.23 22.68 -14.05
C PHE A 395 -0.18 23.97 -14.87
N LEU A 396 0.08 25.10 -14.22
CA LEU A 396 0.23 26.40 -14.88
C LEU A 396 1.60 26.58 -15.57
N LYS A 397 2.49 25.59 -15.48
CA LYS A 397 3.87 25.63 -16.00
C LYS A 397 4.70 26.81 -15.44
N GLN A 398 4.41 27.19 -14.19
CA GLN A 398 5.08 28.27 -13.46
C GLN A 398 6.09 27.74 -12.44
N SER A 399 6.22 26.42 -12.29
CA SER A 399 7.19 25.80 -11.39
C SER A 399 8.47 25.37 -12.12
N GLY A 400 9.61 25.36 -11.43
CA GLY A 400 10.82 24.71 -11.92
C GLY A 400 10.75 23.17 -11.93
N ILE A 401 9.66 22.59 -11.42
CA ILE A 401 9.40 21.16 -11.42
C ILE A 401 8.75 20.78 -12.75
N SER A 402 9.43 19.95 -13.54
CA SER A 402 8.92 19.47 -14.83
C SER A 402 8.28 18.08 -14.75
N ARG A 403 8.49 17.37 -13.64
CA ARG A 403 8.11 15.96 -13.46
C ARG A 403 6.98 15.83 -12.45
N ILE A 404 5.89 15.17 -12.84
CA ILE A 404 4.72 15.04 -11.97
C ILE A 404 5.03 14.13 -10.77
N GLU A 405 5.85 13.10 -10.99
CA GLU A 405 6.20 12.07 -10.00
C GLU A 405 6.99 12.62 -8.80
N SER A 406 7.55 13.83 -8.88
CA SER A 406 8.14 14.49 -7.70
C SER A 406 7.13 15.19 -6.81
N ILE A 407 5.91 15.45 -7.31
CA ILE A 407 4.85 16.16 -6.58
C ILE A 407 3.84 15.17 -6.00
N LEU A 408 3.45 14.14 -6.78
CA LEU A 408 2.41 13.17 -6.39
C LEU A 408 2.58 12.55 -4.99
N PRO A 409 3.80 12.19 -4.52
CA PRO A 409 3.97 11.62 -3.18
C PRO A 409 3.57 12.56 -2.03
N SER A 410 3.54 13.88 -2.28
CA SER A 410 3.16 14.91 -1.31
C SER A 410 1.66 15.21 -1.30
N ILE A 411 0.89 14.63 -2.22
CA ILE A 411 -0.56 14.81 -2.33
C ILE A 411 -1.22 13.60 -1.67
N ASN A 412 -1.79 13.84 -0.49
CA ASN A 412 -2.54 12.83 0.26
C ASN A 412 -3.87 13.45 0.71
N PRO A 413 -5.02 12.80 0.48
CA PRO A 413 -5.26 11.55 -0.23
C PRO A 413 -5.37 11.69 -1.75
N LEU A 414 -4.78 10.75 -2.47
CA LEU A 414 -4.87 10.59 -3.92
C LEU A 414 -5.48 9.22 -4.23
N SER A 415 -6.60 9.18 -4.95
CA SER A 415 -7.20 7.91 -5.36
C SER A 415 -6.30 7.18 -6.37
N LEU A 416 -6.41 5.86 -6.41
CA LEU A 416 -5.59 5.02 -7.28
C LEU A 416 -5.80 5.38 -8.76
N GLU A 417 -7.05 5.60 -9.16
CA GLU A 417 -7.42 5.91 -10.53
C GLU A 417 -6.92 7.29 -10.96
N LEU A 418 -6.94 8.27 -10.05
CA LEU A 418 -6.39 9.60 -10.31
C LEU A 418 -4.87 9.54 -10.49
N ASN A 419 -4.19 8.73 -9.70
CA ASN A 419 -2.75 8.52 -9.83
C ASN A 419 -2.40 7.90 -11.19
N TYR A 420 -3.13 6.86 -11.61
CA TYR A 420 -2.99 6.30 -12.95
C TYR A 420 -3.23 7.33 -14.06
N ALA A 421 -4.29 8.14 -13.98
CA ALA A 421 -4.61 9.14 -15.00
C ALA A 421 -3.57 10.27 -15.10
N LEU A 422 -3.10 10.77 -13.95
CA LEU A 422 -2.04 11.78 -13.90
C LEU A 422 -0.74 11.24 -14.49
N LEU A 423 -0.35 10.00 -14.16
CA LEU A 423 0.83 9.39 -14.75
C LEU A 423 0.64 9.09 -16.25
N ASP A 424 -0.52 8.56 -16.66
CA ASP A 424 -0.80 8.25 -18.08
C ASP A 424 -0.63 9.50 -18.95
N ARG A 425 -1.08 10.64 -18.43
CA ARG A 425 -1.04 11.92 -19.12
C ARG A 425 0.33 12.59 -19.11
N TYR A 426 1.05 12.56 -17.99
CA TYR A 426 2.20 13.44 -17.75
C TYR A 426 3.55 12.74 -17.67
N LEU A 427 3.62 11.42 -17.46
CA LEU A 427 4.89 10.72 -17.27
C LEU A 427 5.79 10.69 -18.51
N ASN A 428 5.20 10.77 -19.72
CA ASN A 428 5.92 10.56 -21.00
C ASN A 428 5.82 11.74 -22.00
N LYS A 429 5.28 12.89 -21.59
CA LYS A 429 5.29 14.10 -22.44
C LYS A 429 6.62 14.84 -22.23
N ARG A 430 7.64 14.41 -22.97
CA ARG A 430 8.86 15.19 -23.18
C ARG A 430 8.64 16.27 -24.24
#